data_AF-A0A396QFC1-F1
#
_entry.id   AF-A0A396QFC1-F1
#
_cell.length_a   1.000
_cell.length_b   1.000
_cell.length_c   1.000
_cell.angle_alpha   90.00
_cell.angle_beta   90.00
_cell.angle_gamma   90.00
#
_symmetry.space_group_name_H-M   'P 1'
#
loop_
_entity.id
_entity.type
_entity.pdbx_description
1 polymer ?
#
loop_
_entity_poly.entity_id
_entity_poly.type
_entity_poly.pdbx_seq_one_letter_code
_entity_poly.pdbx_strand_id
1 'polypeptide(L)'
;MSKLKLLLKTYFQSCIEAFRHKEGLTQESMAEKLFISTRSYIDLEHGKSCCSSLTLMFFLGSLSDEECLSLYMILKKNYRKEYE
;
A
#
# COMPACT_ATOMS: atom_id res chain seq x y z
N MET A 1 -15.13 -9.65 -3.79
CA MET A 1 -13.71 -9.65 -3.34
C MET A 1 -13.68 -10.32 -1.97
N SER A 2 -12.68 -11.15 -1.67
CA SER A 2 -12.49 -11.68 -0.31
C SER A 2 -12.27 -10.53 0.67
N LYS A 3 -12.69 -10.70 1.93
CA LYS A 3 -12.60 -9.68 2.98
C LYS A 3 -11.14 -9.32 3.26
N LEU A 4 -10.23 -10.30 3.22
CA LEU A 4 -8.78 -10.07 3.23
C LEU A 4 -8.28 -9.16 2.10
N LYS A 5 -8.76 -9.33 0.86
CA LYS A 5 -8.35 -8.50 -0.28
C LYS A 5 -8.83 -7.05 -0.14
N LEU A 6 -10.04 -6.86 0.41
CA LEU A 6 -10.56 -5.53 0.71
C LEU A 6 -9.74 -4.85 1.82
N LEU A 7 -9.42 -5.60 2.88
CA LEU A 7 -8.62 -5.09 3.99
C LEU A 7 -7.21 -4.69 3.54
N LEU A 8 -6.54 -5.55 2.76
CA LEU A 8 -5.22 -5.26 2.20
C LEU A 8 -5.28 -4.00 1.33
N LYS A 9 -6.31 -3.86 0.48
CA LYS A 9 -6.50 -2.70 -0.38
C LYS A 9 -6.66 -1.41 0.44
N THR A 10 -7.58 -1.38 1.41
CA THR A 10 -7.84 -0.19 2.22
C THR A 10 -6.64 0.20 3.06
N TYR A 11 -5.97 -0.78 3.66
CA TYR A 11 -4.77 -0.52 4.45
C TYR A 11 -3.62 0.00 3.58
N PHE A 12 -3.36 -0.67 2.45
CA PHE A 12 -2.32 -0.27 1.51
C PHE A 12 -2.56 1.15 0.98
N GLN A 13 -3.80 1.49 0.63
CA GLN A 13 -4.20 2.84 0.22
C GLN A 13 -3.83 3.89 1.28
N SER A 14 -4.21 3.66 2.55
CA SER A 14 -3.86 4.59 3.63
C SER A 14 -2.35 4.71 3.85
N CYS A 15 -1.61 3.60 3.73
CA CYS A 15 -0.15 3.60 3.87
C CYS A 15 0.55 4.39 2.76
N ILE A 16 0.17 4.19 1.50
CA ILE A 16 0.83 4.90 0.38
C ILE A 16 0.56 6.39 0.43
N GLU A 17 -0.66 6.80 0.79
CA GLU A 17 -1.04 8.20 0.93
C GLU A 17 -0.28 8.85 2.08
N ALA A 18 -0.29 8.23 3.26
CA ALA A 18 0.44 8.73 4.42
C ALA A 18 1.95 8.82 4.16
N PHE A 19 2.53 7.82 3.50
CA PHE A 19 3.94 7.82 3.11
C PHE A 19 4.25 8.97 2.14
N ARG A 20 3.44 9.15 1.08
CA ARG A 20 3.63 10.24 0.12
C ARG A 20 3.61 11.60 0.82
N HIS A 21 2.66 11.81 1.73
CA HIS A 21 2.56 13.06 2.49
C HIS A 21 3.73 13.26 3.46
N LYS A 22 4.16 12.22 4.17
CA LYS A 22 5.33 12.24 5.07
C LYS A 22 6.60 12.65 4.32
N GLU A 23 6.80 12.11 3.13
CA GLU A 23 7.99 12.36 2.29
C GLU A 23 7.87 13.63 1.42
N GLY A 24 6.74 14.35 1.48
CA GLY A 24 6.52 15.57 0.69
C GLY A 24 6.49 15.35 -0.83
N LEU A 25 6.12 14.14 -1.28
CA LEU A 25 6.15 13.75 -2.68
C LEU A 25 4.89 14.18 -3.44
N THR A 26 5.05 14.54 -4.72
CA THR A 26 3.91 14.67 -5.64
C THR A 26 3.37 13.28 -6.03
N GLN A 27 2.18 13.24 -6.62
CA GLN A 27 1.62 11.98 -7.12
C GLN A 27 2.50 11.39 -8.25
N GLU A 28 3.11 12.24 -9.07
CA GLU A 28 4.05 11.84 -10.13
C GLU A 28 5.32 11.22 -9.56
N SER A 29 5.98 11.87 -8.59
CA SER A 29 7.21 11.36 -7.97
C SER A 29 6.98 10.04 -7.22
N MET A 30 5.81 9.90 -6.59
CA MET A 30 5.44 8.65 -5.94
C MET A 30 5.14 7.54 -6.95
N ALA A 31 4.48 7.87 -8.06
CA ALA A 31 4.23 6.91 -9.14
C ALA A 31 5.54 6.40 -9.76
N GLU A 32 6.52 7.28 -9.97
CA GLU A 32 7.87 6.93 -10.44
C GLU A 32 8.58 5.98 -9.48
N LYS A 33 8.58 6.29 -8.18
CA LYS A 33 9.14 5.42 -7.13
C LYS A 33 8.50 4.02 -7.12
N LEU A 34 7.22 3.93 -7.44
CA LEU A 34 6.47 2.68 -7.49
C LEU A 34 6.51 1.98 -8.86
N PHE A 35 7.20 2.55 -9.85
CA PHE A 35 7.28 2.05 -11.23
C PHE A 35 5.91 1.84 -11.88
N ILE A 36 4.99 2.79 -11.68
CA ILE A 36 3.65 2.79 -12.28
C ILE A 36 3.35 4.15 -12.93
N SER A 37 2.30 4.20 -13.75
CA SER A 37 1.85 5.49 -14.28
C SER A 37 1.23 6.36 -13.18
N THR A 38 1.33 7.69 -13.30
CA THR A 38 0.67 8.64 -12.40
C THR A 38 -0.83 8.35 -12.28
N ARG A 39 -1.49 8.01 -13.39
CA ARG A 39 -2.91 7.63 -13.39
C ARG A 39 -3.17 6.39 -12.54
N SER A 40 -2.33 5.37 -12.66
CA SER A 40 -2.43 4.16 -11.84
C SER A 40 -2.24 4.47 -10.36
N TYR A 41 -1.32 5.37 -10.02
CA TYR A 41 -1.13 5.84 -8.65
C TYR A 41 -2.35 6.59 -8.11
N ILE A 42 -2.92 7.52 -8.88
CA ILE A 42 -4.15 8.24 -8.54
C ILE A 42 -5.31 7.26 -8.30
N ASP A 43 -5.42 6.20 -9.11
CA ASP A 43 -6.44 5.18 -8.92
C ASP A 43 -6.20 4.33 -7.65
N LEU A 44 -4.94 4.14 -7.23
CA LEU A 44 -4.59 3.50 -5.96
C LEU A 44 -4.99 4.37 -4.76
N GLU A 45 -4.59 5.65 -4.75
CA GLU A 45 -4.90 6.59 -3.66
C GLU A 45 -6.40 6.81 -3.48
N HIS A 46 -7.18 6.80 -4.57
CA HIS A 46 -8.64 6.90 -4.50
C HIS A 46 -9.34 5.55 -4.28
N GLY A 47 -8.58 4.46 -4.11
CA GLY A 47 -9.13 3.14 -3.87
C GLY A 47 -9.99 2.61 -5.02
N LYS A 48 -9.72 2.99 -6.27
CA LYS A 48 -10.37 2.41 -7.47
C LYS A 48 -9.78 1.05 -7.80
N SER A 49 -8.47 0.89 -7.64
CA SER A 49 -7.73 -0.34 -7.86
C SER A 49 -7.01 -0.80 -6.59
N CYS A 50 -6.58 -2.06 -6.56
CA CYS A 50 -5.51 -2.50 -5.65
C CYS A 50 -4.18 -2.39 -6.41
N CYS A 51 -3.07 -2.81 -5.81
CA CYS A 51 -1.76 -2.84 -6.45
C CYS A 51 -1.43 -4.20 -7.08
N SER A 52 -0.47 -4.20 -7.99
CA SER A 52 0.21 -5.43 -8.42
C SER A 52 1.19 -5.89 -7.34
N SER A 53 1.59 -7.16 -7.37
CA SER A 53 2.64 -7.67 -6.47
C SER A 53 3.96 -6.91 -6.63
N LEU A 54 4.30 -6.49 -7.85
CA LEU A 54 5.53 -5.75 -8.12
C LEU A 54 5.49 -4.35 -7.49
N THR A 55 4.39 -3.63 -7.65
CA THR A 55 4.15 -2.32 -7.01
C THR A 55 4.21 -2.43 -5.49
N LEU A 56 3.66 -3.51 -4.91
CA LEU A 56 3.76 -3.77 -3.48
C LEU A 56 5.22 -3.97 -3.04
N MET A 57 6.03 -4.74 -3.79
CA MET A 57 7.45 -4.94 -3.46
C MET A 57 8.25 -3.63 -3.48
N PHE A 58 8.02 -2.76 -4.47
CA PHE A 58 8.68 -1.46 -4.51
C PHE A 58 8.25 -0.53 -3.38
N PHE A 59 6.97 -0.59 -2.98
CA PHE A 59 6.51 0.14 -1.81
C PHE A 59 7.18 -0.37 -0.53
N LEU A 60 7.20 -1.69 -0.31
CA LEU A 60 7.87 -2.31 0.83
C LEU A 60 9.35 -1.94 0.90
N GLY A 61 10.06 -1.95 -0.24
CA GLY A 61 11.46 -1.53 -0.31
C GLY A 61 11.69 -0.03 -0.08
N SER A 62 10.64 0.79 -0.04
CA SER A 62 10.71 2.22 0.29
C SER A 62 10.45 2.51 1.78
N LEU A 63 9.99 1.52 2.55
CA LEU A 63 9.71 1.64 3.97
C LEU A 63 10.95 1.34 4.82
N SER A 64 10.99 1.85 6.05
CA SER A 64 11.94 1.37 7.06
C SER A 64 11.60 -0.06 7.52
N ASP A 65 12.54 -0.73 8.19
CA ASP A 65 12.33 -2.06 8.75
C ASP A 65 11.18 -2.06 9.77
N GLU A 66 11.06 -1.01 10.58
CA GLU A 66 9.98 -0.84 11.57
C GLU A 66 8.61 -0.65 10.90
N GLU A 67 8.56 0.11 9.81
CA GLU A 67 7.35 0.34 9.03
C GLU A 67 6.90 -0.96 8.35
N CYS A 68 7.84 -1.73 7.79
CA CYS A 68 7.57 -3.07 7.23
C CYS A 68 7.02 -4.02 8.28
N LEU A 69 7.64 -4.08 9.46
CA LEU A 69 7.20 -4.94 10.55
C LEU A 69 5.79 -4.56 11.04
N SER A 70 5.51 -3.27 11.13
CA SER A 70 4.19 -2.74 11.52
C SER A 70 3.09 -3.19 10.53
N LEU A 71 3.36 -3.08 9.23
CA LEU A 71 2.46 -3.57 8.18
C LEU A 71 2.22 -5.09 8.31
N TYR A 72 3.28 -5.88 8.48
CA TYR A 72 3.16 -7.33 8.67
C TYR A 72 2.29 -7.70 9.88
N MET A 73 2.49 -7.04 11.02
CA MET A 73 1.74 -7.32 12.24
C MET A 73 0.24 -7.04 12.08
N ILE A 74 -0.11 -5.98 11.35
CA ILE A 74 -1.50 -5.63 11.03
C ILE A 74 -2.12 -6.69 10.12
N LEU A 75 -1.42 -7.09 9.05
CA LEU A 75 -1.91 -8.14 8.17
C LEU A 75 -2.11 -9.47 8.91
N LYS A 76 -1.12 -9.88 9.72
CA LYS A 76 -1.18 -11.10 10.54
C LYS A 76 -2.34 -11.10 11.53
N LYS A 77 -2.60 -9.97 12.20
CA LYS A 77 -3.72 -9.82 13.13
C LYS A 77 -5.07 -9.98 12.43
N ASN A 78 -5.22 -9.39 11.25
CA ASN A 78 -6.47 -9.44 10.50
C ASN A 78 -6.71 -10.80 9.84
N TYR A 79 -5.65 -11.45 9.36
CA TYR A 79 -5.74 -12.81 8.84
C TYR A 79 -6.27 -13.78 9.91
N ARG A 80 -5.68 -13.78 11.12
CA ARG A 80 -6.16 -14.65 12.21
C ARG A 80 -7.62 -14.41 12.56
N LYS A 81 -8.08 -13.15 12.62
CA LYS A 81 -9.49 -12.83 12.88
C LYS A 81 -10.47 -13.33 11.81
N GLU A 82 -10.02 -13.61 10.60
CA GLU A 82 -10.88 -14.05 9.49
C GLU A 82 -10.93 -15.58 9.38
N TYR A 83 -9.96 -16.30 9.95
CA TYR A 83 -9.77 -17.74 9.75
C TYR A 83 -9.59 -18.56 11.04
N GLU A 84 -9.66 -17.94 12.22
CA GLU A 84 -9.83 -18.57 13.55
C GLU A 84 -11.24 -18.24 14.07
#